data_AF-A0A1Y4HQN5-F1
#
_entry.id   AF-A0A1Y4HQN5-F1
#
_cell.length_a   1.000
_cell.length_b   1.000
_cell.length_c   1.000
_cell.angle_alpha   90.00
_cell.angle_beta   90.00
_cell.angle_gamma   90.00
#
_symmetry.space_group_name_H-M   'P 1'
#
loop_
_entity.id
_entity.type
_entity.pdbx_description
1 polymer ?
#
loop_
_entity_poly.entity_id
_entity_poly.type
_entity_poly.pdbx_seq_one_letter_code
_entity_poly.pdbx_strand_id
1 'polypeptide(L)'
;MRINFKGPVMPVDPYSQLAFVEILNIILAAKNIVDVNRLLINRNVNPKFGSLSGYFRWSFAGDRFTLWQRMDYNSMLCFNPGILEIHFGALAARDNGKDINVFN
;
A
#
# COMPACT_ATOMS: atom_id res chain seq x y z
N MET A 1 11.75 -7.10 0.57
CA MET A 1 10.64 -6.40 1.25
C MET A 1 10.39 -7.07 2.59
N ARG A 2 10.17 -6.33 3.67
CA ARG A 2 9.72 -6.86 4.98
C ARG A 2 8.42 -6.16 5.37
N ILE A 3 7.37 -6.93 5.68
CA ILE A 3 6.05 -6.41 6.08
C ILE A 3 5.87 -6.67 7.58
N ASN A 4 5.57 -5.61 8.33
CA ASN A 4 5.29 -5.66 9.77
C ASN A 4 3.85 -5.22 10.00
N PHE A 5 2.98 -6.13 10.41
CA PHE A 5 1.63 -5.81 10.84
C PHE A 5 1.66 -5.28 12.27
N LYS A 6 1.01 -4.14 12.51
CA LYS A 6 0.98 -3.43 13.80
C LYS A 6 -0.40 -3.44 14.44
N GLY A 7 -1.46 -3.66 13.66
CA GLY A 7 -2.83 -3.70 14.17
C GLY A 7 -3.81 -4.33 13.18
N PRO A 8 -5.03 -4.66 13.63
CA PRO A 8 -6.09 -5.20 12.78
C PRO A 8 -6.77 -4.09 11.97
N VAL A 9 -7.41 -4.48 10.86
CA VAL A 9 -8.35 -3.60 10.15
C VAL A 9 -9.71 -3.66 10.83
N MET A 10 -10.18 -2.53 11.32
CA MET A 10 -11.47 -2.37 11.97
C MET A 10 -12.61 -2.34 10.92
N PRO A 11 -13.78 -2.92 11.20
CA PRO A 11 -14.91 -2.93 10.27
C PRO A 11 -15.71 -1.61 10.34
N VAL A 12 -15.08 -0.48 10.01
CA VAL A 12 -15.73 0.85 10.07
C VAL A 12 -16.71 1.11 8.92
N ASP A 13 -16.54 0.39 7.82
CA ASP A 13 -17.40 0.42 6.64
C ASP A 13 -17.36 -0.96 5.95
N PRO A 14 -18.46 -1.42 5.31
CA PRO A 14 -18.52 -2.73 4.63
C PRO A 14 -17.38 -3.00 3.64
N TYR A 15 -16.79 -1.95 3.05
CA TYR A 15 -15.72 -2.07 2.06
C TYR A 15 -14.31 -1.88 2.64
N SER A 16 -14.18 -1.56 3.94
CA SER A 16 -12.86 -1.30 4.56
C SER A 16 -11.89 -2.46 4.39
N GLN A 17 -12.37 -3.70 4.57
CA GLN A 17 -11.57 -4.90 4.40
C GLN A 17 -11.20 -5.14 2.94
N LEU A 18 -12.12 -4.89 2.01
CA LEU A 18 -11.87 -5.03 0.57
C LEU A 18 -10.82 -4.02 0.09
N ALA A 19 -10.96 -2.76 0.49
CA ALA A 19 -9.99 -1.70 0.20
C ALA A 19 -8.61 -2.03 0.76
N PHE A 20 -8.54 -2.63 1.95
CA PHE A 20 -7.28 -3.11 2.51
C PHE A 20 -6.63 -4.21 1.66
N VAL A 21 -7.42 -5.20 1.22
CA VAL A 21 -6.94 -6.28 0.35
C VAL A 21 -6.43 -5.73 -0.98
N GLU A 22 -7.09 -4.72 -1.57
CA GLU A 22 -6.57 -4.06 -2.77
C GLU A 22 -5.21 -3.40 -2.53
N ILE A 23 -5.03 -2.70 -1.40
CA ILE A 23 -3.74 -2.10 -1.03
C ILE A 23 -2.66 -3.18 -0.84
N LEU A 24 -2.99 -4.28 -0.15
CA LEU A 24 -2.06 -5.40 0.02
C LEU A 24 -1.67 -6.03 -1.32
N ASN A 25 -2.62 -6.25 -2.24
CA ASN A 25 -2.33 -6.81 -3.55
C ASN A 25 -1.42 -5.89 -4.37
N ILE A 26 -1.61 -4.57 -4.30
CA ILE A 26 -0.73 -3.58 -4.93
C ILE A 26 0.70 -3.71 -4.38
N ILE A 27 0.83 -3.77 -3.06
CA ILE A 27 2.12 -3.90 -2.38
C ILE A 27 2.84 -5.19 -2.80
N LEU A 28 2.12 -6.32 -2.84
CA LEU A 28 2.68 -7.62 -3.19
C LEU A 28 3.06 -7.73 -4.68
N ALA A 29 2.34 -7.02 -5.56
CA ALA A 29 2.63 -7.00 -7.00
C ALA A 29 3.74 -6.02 -7.40
N ALA A 30 4.01 -5.00 -6.58
CA ALA A 30 4.99 -3.98 -6.89
C ALA A 30 6.43 -4.48 -6.74
N LYS A 31 7.32 -4.07 -7.66
CA LYS A 31 8.76 -4.42 -7.59
C LYS A 31 9.54 -3.53 -6.63
N ASN A 32 9.10 -2.28 -6.49
CA ASN A 32 9.75 -1.27 -5.68
C ASN A 32 8.73 -0.27 -5.10
N ILE A 33 9.20 0.60 -4.20
CA ILE A 33 8.36 1.58 -3.50
C ILE A 33 7.72 2.63 -4.44
N VAL A 34 8.38 2.95 -5.55
CA VAL A 34 7.87 3.90 -6.55
C VAL A 34 6.68 3.29 -7.30
N ASP A 35 6.77 2.00 -7.64
CA ASP A 35 5.67 1.25 -8.26
C ASP A 35 4.46 1.17 -7.33
N VAL A 36 4.68 0.95 -6.02
CA VAL A 36 3.59 1.00 -5.03
C VAL A 36 2.87 2.34 -5.08
N ASN A 37 3.60 3.45 -5.07
CA ASN A 37 2.98 4.79 -5.14
C ASN A 37 2.19 4.99 -6.43
N ARG A 38 2.77 4.62 -7.58
CA ARG A 38 2.10 4.72 -8.88
C ARG A 38 0.81 3.90 -8.93
N LEU A 39 0.86 2.65 -8.47
CA LEU A 39 -0.29 1.75 -8.47
C LEU A 39 -1.36 2.21 -7.48
N LEU A 40 -0.98 2.69 -6.29
CA LEU A 40 -1.93 3.25 -5.32
C LEU A 40 -2.66 4.46 -5.88
N ILE A 41 -1.98 5.38 -6.56
CA ILE A 41 -2.61 6.55 -7.20
C ILE A 41 -3.58 6.08 -8.29
N ASN A 42 -3.15 5.18 -9.17
CA ASN A 42 -3.96 4.68 -10.26
C ASN A 42 -5.21 3.91 -9.79
N ARG A 43 -5.10 3.19 -8.67
CA ARG A 43 -6.21 2.43 -8.06
C ARG A 43 -6.96 3.23 -7.01
N ASN A 44 -6.54 4.46 -6.70
CA ASN A 44 -7.13 5.22 -5.59
C ASN A 44 -8.62 5.43 -5.79
N VAL A 45 -9.11 5.61 -7.02
CA VAL A 45 -10.53 5.79 -7.30
C VAL A 45 -11.14 4.47 -7.77
N ASN A 46 -12.06 3.90 -7.01
CA ASN A 46 -12.79 2.69 -7.37
C ASN A 46 -14.30 3.00 -7.54
N PRO A 47 -14.93 2.61 -8.66
CA PRO A 47 -16.35 2.86 -8.89
C PRO A 47 -17.28 2.17 -7.89
N LYS A 48 -16.85 1.07 -7.26
CA LYS A 48 -17.71 0.25 -6.39
C LYS A 48 -17.80 0.77 -4.96
N PHE A 49 -16.70 1.26 -4.41
CA PHE A 49 -16.61 1.59 -2.99
C PHE A 49 -15.88 2.90 -2.69
N GLY A 50 -15.68 3.73 -3.72
CA GLY A 50 -15.01 5.02 -3.57
C GLY A 50 -13.50 4.88 -3.50
N SER A 51 -12.86 5.72 -2.70
CA SER A 51 -11.40 5.86 -2.76
C SER A 51 -10.63 5.09 -1.70
N LEU A 52 -9.50 4.49 -2.06
CA LEU A 52 -8.60 3.84 -1.09
C LEU A 52 -8.13 4.84 -0.02
N SER A 53 -7.82 6.06 -0.44
CA SER A 53 -7.42 7.17 0.45
C SER A 53 -8.54 7.66 1.37
N GLY A 54 -9.79 7.31 1.07
CA GLY A 54 -10.94 7.55 1.93
C GLY A 54 -11.02 6.58 3.10
N TYR A 55 -10.52 5.35 2.97
CA TYR A 55 -10.45 4.38 4.08
C TYR A 55 -9.10 4.37 4.79
N PHE A 56 -8.03 4.62 4.04
CA PHE A 56 -6.67 4.51 4.54
C PHE A 56 -5.87 5.77 4.27
N ARG A 57 -4.93 6.06 5.17
CA ARG A 57 -3.88 7.05 4.96
C ARG A 57 -2.58 6.30 4.84
N TRP A 58 -1.76 6.63 3.85
CA TRP A 58 -0.41 6.10 3.73
C TRP A 58 0.62 7.21 3.64
N SER A 59 1.86 6.88 3.96
CA SER A 59 3.01 7.74 3.75
C SER A 59 4.25 6.95 3.36
N PHE A 60 5.14 7.63 2.66
CA PHE A 60 6.46 7.15 2.30
C PHE A 60 7.50 7.99 3.05
N ALA A 61 8.42 7.34 3.76
CA ALA A 61 9.49 8.00 4.50
C ALA A 61 10.78 7.20 4.33
N GLY A 62 11.69 7.72 3.49
CA GLY A 62 12.89 6.96 3.08
C GLY A 62 12.50 5.69 2.35
N ASP A 63 12.89 4.55 2.91
CA ASP A 63 12.56 3.21 2.40
C ASP A 63 11.33 2.58 3.05
N ARG A 64 10.60 3.36 3.86
CA ARG A 64 9.44 2.87 4.63
C ARG A 64 8.14 3.31 4.00
N PHE A 65 7.21 2.36 3.87
CA PHE A 65 5.81 2.61 3.62
C PHE A 65 5.03 2.32 4.89
N THR A 66 4.15 3.23 5.30
CA THR A 66 3.32 3.08 6.49
C THR A 66 1.87 3.32 6.13
N LEU A 67 0.98 2.50 6.68
CA LEU A 67 -0.45 2.52 6.39
C LEU A 67 -1.23 2.62 7.70
N TRP A 68 -2.18 3.56 7.75
CA TRP A 68 -3.14 3.73 8.82
C TRP A 68 -4.55 3.62 8.27
N GLN A 69 -5.45 3.08 9.08
CA GLN A 69 -6.86 3.09 8.77
C GLN A 69 -7.49 4.35 9.36
N ARG A 70 -8.37 5.00 8.59
CA ARG A 70 -9.19 6.11 9.06
C ARG A 70 -10.34 5.59 9.91
N MET A 71 -10.78 6.40 10.87
CA MET A 71 -11.85 6.00 11.81
C MET A 71 -13.20 5.80 11.11
N ASP A 72 -13.43 6.50 10.00
CA ASP A 72 -14.59 6.40 9.10
C ASP A 72 -14.15 6.78 7.68
N TYR A 73 -14.99 6.54 6.67
CA TYR A 73 -14.72 6.97 5.30
C TYR A 73 -14.51 8.49 5.23
N ASN A 74 -13.38 8.91 4.66
CA ASN A 74 -12.87 10.29 4.60
C ASN A 74 -12.61 10.97 5.96
N SER A 75 -12.61 10.24 7.08
CA SER A 75 -12.31 10.81 8.40
C SER A 75 -10.88 11.36 8.45
N MET A 76 -10.70 12.54 9.07
CA MET A 76 -9.37 13.11 9.30
C MET A 76 -8.56 12.35 10.36
N LEU A 77 -9.23 11.55 11.19
CA LEU A 77 -8.62 10.76 12.25
C LEU A 77 -8.28 9.35 11.77
N CYS A 78 -7.21 8.80 12.32
CA CYS A 78 -6.76 7.44 12.04
C CYS A 78 -6.60 6.64 13.34
N PHE A 79 -6.80 5.33 13.26
CA PHE A 79 -6.45 4.42 14.35
C PHE A 79 -4.95 4.46 14.64
N ASN A 80 -4.62 4.32 15.92
CA ASN A 80 -3.25 4.21 16.43
C ASN A 80 -3.17 2.99 17.35
N PRO A 81 -2.23 2.03 17.14
CA PRO A 81 -1.20 1.99 16.10
C PRO A 81 -1.76 1.90 14.68
N GLY A 82 -0.94 2.26 13.69
CA GLY A 82 -1.25 2.00 12.27
C GLY A 82 -1.39 0.51 11.98
N ILE A 83 -1.82 0.18 10.76
CA ILE A 83 -2.12 -1.20 10.37
C ILE A 83 -0.86 -1.97 10.01
N LEU A 84 -0.03 -1.40 9.15
CA LEU A 84 1.21 -2.05 8.71
C LEU A 84 2.30 -1.04 8.37
N GLU A 85 3.53 -1.53 8.45
CA GLU A 85 4.74 -0.86 8.02
C GLU A 85 5.56 -1.80 7.15
N ILE A 86 6.10 -1.28 6.04
CA ILE A 86 6.91 -2.05 5.10
C ILE A 86 8.24 -1.37 4.93
N HIS A 87 9.30 -2.19 4.96
CA HIS A 87 10.66 -1.76 4.68
C HIS A 87 11.08 -2.30 3.32
N PHE A 88 11.35 -1.37 2.40
CA PHE A 88 11.93 -1.64 1.09
C PHE A 88 13.44 -1.53 1.19
N GLY A 89 14.13 -2.61 1.61
CA GLY A 89 15.58 -2.61 1.86
C GLY A 89 16.52 -2.19 0.70
N ALA A 90 16.00 -1.77 -0.45
CA ALA A 90 16.70 -0.98 -1.44
C ALA A 90 15.71 -0.02 -2.14
N LEU A 91 15.97 1.30 -2.07
CA LEU A 91 15.36 2.28 -2.98
C LEU A 91 15.78 1.92 -4.41
N ALA A 92 14.91 1.26 -5.18
CA ALA A 92 14.94 1.22 -6.65
C ALA A 92 16.25 0.82 -7.37
N ALA A 93 17.26 0.23 -6.72
CA ALA A 93 18.52 -0.17 -7.36
C ALA A 93 18.79 -1.67 -7.23
N ARG A 94 17.86 -2.49 -7.70
CA ARG A 94 18.13 -3.86 -8.16
C ARG A 94 17.22 -4.20 -9.33
N ASP A 95 17.24 -3.33 -10.33
CA ASP A 95 16.94 -3.71 -11.71
C ASP A 95 18.25 -4.08 -12.44
N ASN A 96 19.13 -4.83 -11.76
CA ASN A 96 20.34 -5.36 -12.37
C ASN A 96 20.10 -6.85 -12.66
N GLY A 97 19.72 -7.15 -13.90
CA GLY A 97 20.01 -8.43 -14.54
C GLY A 97 18.84 -9.38 -14.76
N LYS A 98 17.84 -8.99 -15.56
CA LYS A 98 17.03 -9.95 -16.35
C LYS A 98 16.64 -9.38 -17.72
N ASP A 99 17.62 -8.88 -18.48
CA ASP A 99 17.51 -8.63 -19.93
C ASP A 99 18.78 -9.09 -20.68
N ILE A 100 19.33 -10.24 -20.27
CA ILE A 100 20.36 -10.96 -21.03
C ILE A 100 19.88 -12.41 -21.13
N ASN A 101 19.11 -12.69 -22.18
CA ASN A 101 18.97 -14.00 -22.84
C ASN A 101 17.90 -13.94 -23.95
N VAL A 102 18.02 -12.99 -24.87
CA VAL A 102 17.34 -13.08 -26.17
C VAL A 102 18.34 -12.73 -27.26
N PHE A 103 19.40 -13.52 -27.38
CA PHE A 103 20.13 -13.76 -28.62
C PHE A 103 20.84 -15.10 -28.48
N ASN A 104 20.18 -16.16 -28.96
CA ASN A 104 20.79 -17.35 -29.53
C ASN A 104 19.75 -17.99 -30.46
#